data_AF-A0A2I0WRP8-F1
#
_entry.id   AF-A0A2I0WRP8-F1
#
_cell.length_a   1.000
_cell.length_b   1.000
_cell.length_c   1.000
_cell.angle_alpha   90.00
_cell.angle_beta   90.00
_cell.angle_gamma   90.00
#
_symmetry.space_group_name_H-M   'P 1'
#
loop_
_entity.id
_entity.type
_entity.pdbx_description
1 polymer ?
#
loop_
_entity_poly.entity_id
_entity_poly.type
_entity_poly.pdbx_seq_one_letter_code
_entity_poly.pdbx_strand_id
1 'polypeptide(L)'
;MQQLAQFTAYFVSNIGKQQSCNFAAFVPLEERTPLQKAEWIKYLAAFSNSEARANLVYDAIKGNYNCLSKAAANLTTRFKPVVAWVDYNQGMWTFSREDYKLKYVSDAGGENVDETISNHSYNVSNPDDMDDFYALLCIVDVVIDQTFAPEPAEYTLLTFLDNFYVSDDANFDFLINQSLWRYDKRVQNSSILDWYDGAISQPQLVLADLIEMFFPTGNYPLTFFRNIAKHEGVITIGPESCNRSTSVPLDPVIVEC
;
A
#
# COMPACT_ATOMS: atom_id res chain seq x y z
N MET A 1 43.44 -16.38 -11.23
CA MET A 1 42.03 -16.05 -10.91
C MET A 1 41.72 -16.67 -9.56
N GLN A 2 41.50 -15.85 -8.53
CA GLN A 2 41.16 -16.32 -7.20
C GLN A 2 39.67 -16.68 -7.23
N GLN A 3 39.34 -17.96 -7.07
CA GLN A 3 37.94 -18.41 -7.02
C GLN A 3 37.34 -17.86 -5.73
N LEU A 4 36.39 -16.93 -5.85
CA LEU A 4 35.64 -16.42 -4.71
C LEU A 4 34.89 -17.60 -4.06
N ALA A 5 34.84 -17.63 -2.73
CA ALA A 5 34.09 -18.63 -2.00
C ALA A 5 32.61 -18.56 -2.39
N GLN A 6 32.03 -19.69 -2.76
CA GLN A 6 30.59 -19.79 -2.95
C GLN A 6 29.91 -19.81 -1.59
N PHE A 7 28.89 -18.98 -1.42
CA PHE A 7 28.04 -18.98 -0.23
C PHE A 7 26.59 -19.04 -0.65
N THR A 8 25.76 -19.60 0.22
CA THR A 8 24.30 -19.59 0.08
C THR A 8 23.73 -18.76 1.22
N ALA A 9 22.98 -17.72 0.89
CA ALA A 9 22.24 -16.93 1.86
C ALA A 9 20.75 -17.28 1.76
N TYR A 10 20.12 -17.54 2.91
CA TYR A 10 18.68 -17.74 3.00
C TYR A 10 18.06 -16.49 3.63
N PHE A 11 17.19 -15.82 2.87
CA PHE A 11 16.47 -14.65 3.36
C PHE A 11 15.20 -15.06 4.09
N VAL A 12 15.01 -14.53 5.29
CA VAL A 12 13.90 -14.89 6.18
C VAL A 12 13.29 -13.63 6.80
N SER A 13 11.97 -13.62 6.90
CA SER A 13 11.19 -12.55 7.55
C SER A 13 10.76 -12.90 8.98
N ASN A 14 10.75 -14.19 9.36
CA ASN A 14 10.37 -14.63 10.71
C ASN A 14 11.60 -14.96 11.56
N ILE A 15 12.03 -13.97 12.36
CA ILE A 15 13.23 -14.01 13.21
C ILE A 15 13.02 -14.74 14.56
N GLY A 16 11.79 -15.14 14.90
CA GLY A 16 11.44 -15.68 16.22
C GLY A 16 11.73 -17.17 16.46
N LYS A 17 12.15 -17.93 15.43
CA LYS A 17 12.50 -19.36 15.55
C LYS A 17 14.01 -19.52 15.63
N GLN A 18 14.48 -20.58 16.30
CA GLN A 18 15.90 -20.93 16.32
C GLN A 18 16.33 -21.32 14.89
N GLN A 19 17.00 -20.40 14.22
CA GLN A 19 17.45 -20.56 12.85
C GLN A 19 18.84 -21.22 12.81
N SER A 20 19.09 -22.06 11.81
CA SER A 20 20.39 -22.65 11.51
C SER A 20 21.46 -21.58 11.24
N CYS A 21 22.75 -21.93 11.22
CA CYS A 21 23.78 -20.99 10.77
C CYS A 21 23.51 -20.52 9.30
N ASN A 22 23.88 -19.28 8.96
CA ASN A 22 23.82 -18.67 7.61
C ASN A 22 22.45 -18.15 7.12
N PHE A 23 21.70 -17.41 7.94
CA PHE A 23 20.53 -16.65 7.49
C PHE A 23 20.81 -15.15 7.40
N ALA A 24 20.07 -14.50 6.51
CA ALA A 24 20.03 -13.06 6.33
C ALA A 24 18.61 -12.57 6.64
N ALA A 25 18.42 -11.76 7.68
CA ALA A 25 17.11 -11.21 7.98
C ALA A 25 16.71 -10.21 6.90
N PHE A 26 15.55 -10.39 6.29
CA PHE A 26 14.97 -9.47 5.30
C PHE A 26 13.60 -9.05 5.80
N VAL A 27 13.54 -7.88 6.44
CA VAL A 27 12.36 -7.40 7.16
C VAL A 27 11.91 -6.00 6.71
N PRO A 28 11.74 -5.75 5.38
CA PRO A 28 11.26 -4.44 4.91
C PRO A 28 9.87 -4.11 5.48
N LEU A 29 9.07 -5.11 5.85
CA LEU A 29 7.74 -4.87 6.43
C LEU A 29 7.79 -4.17 7.79
N GLU A 30 8.90 -4.24 8.54
CA GLU A 30 9.07 -3.60 9.85
C GLU A 30 9.46 -2.12 9.76
N GLU A 31 9.83 -1.64 8.56
CA GLU A 31 10.21 -0.24 8.36
C GLU A 31 9.02 0.72 8.45
N ARG A 32 9.28 1.89 9.04
CA ARG A 32 8.27 2.91 9.36
C ARG A 32 7.97 3.87 8.23
N THR A 33 8.79 3.92 7.19
CA THR A 33 8.55 4.83 6.05
C THR A 33 8.68 4.11 4.71
N PRO A 34 7.96 4.56 3.67
CA PRO A 34 8.05 3.98 2.32
C PRO A 34 9.46 3.91 1.76
N LEU A 35 10.27 4.96 1.97
CA LEU A 35 11.64 4.99 1.47
C LEU A 35 12.60 4.09 2.26
N GLN A 36 12.36 3.86 3.56
CA GLN A 36 13.14 2.86 4.31
C GLN A 36 12.84 1.45 3.79
N LYS A 37 11.56 1.14 3.50
CA LYS A 37 11.16 -0.13 2.88
C LYS A 37 11.92 -0.38 1.57
N ALA A 38 11.97 0.61 0.68
CA ALA A 38 12.67 0.50 -0.59
C ALA A 38 14.21 0.44 -0.46
N GLU A 39 14.78 0.97 0.62
CA GLU A 39 16.24 0.96 0.83
C GLU A 39 16.80 -0.45 1.06
N TRP A 40 15.95 -1.42 1.40
CA TRP A 40 16.32 -2.83 1.52
C TRP A 40 16.92 -3.44 0.24
N ILE A 41 16.75 -2.80 -0.93
CA ILE A 41 17.49 -3.17 -2.14
C ILE A 41 19.02 -3.11 -1.95
N LYS A 42 19.52 -2.18 -1.13
CA LYS A 42 20.96 -2.05 -0.83
C LYS A 42 21.45 -3.22 0.03
N TYR A 43 20.61 -3.71 0.95
CA TYR A 43 20.91 -4.90 1.74
C TYR A 43 21.05 -6.14 0.84
N LEU A 44 20.09 -6.36 -0.06
CA LEU A 44 20.14 -7.47 -1.03
C LEU A 44 21.37 -7.38 -1.96
N ALA A 45 21.76 -6.17 -2.32
CA ALA A 45 22.88 -5.92 -3.23
C ALA A 45 24.24 -6.36 -2.67
N ALA A 46 24.42 -6.32 -1.35
CA ALA A 46 25.65 -6.76 -0.68
C ALA A 46 25.94 -8.26 -0.89
N PHE A 47 24.90 -9.07 -1.16
CA PHE A 47 25.04 -10.50 -1.43
C PHE A 47 25.26 -10.83 -2.91
N SER A 48 25.14 -9.83 -3.79
CA SER A 48 25.24 -10.00 -5.24
C SER A 48 26.29 -9.09 -5.88
N ASN A 49 27.13 -8.42 -5.07
CA ASN A 49 28.16 -7.48 -5.52
C ASN A 49 27.58 -6.44 -6.51
N SER A 50 26.36 -5.98 -6.22
CA SER A 50 25.54 -5.11 -7.07
C SER A 50 25.25 -3.76 -6.39
N GLU A 51 26.05 -3.36 -5.41
CA GLU A 51 25.84 -2.20 -4.56
C GLU A 51 25.81 -0.90 -5.37
N ALA A 52 26.70 -0.76 -6.35
CA ALA A 52 26.71 0.40 -7.24
C ALA A 52 25.37 0.56 -7.98
N ARG A 53 24.81 -0.55 -8.46
CA ARG A 53 23.51 -0.56 -9.15
C ARG A 53 22.35 -0.30 -8.19
N ALA A 54 22.34 -0.93 -7.03
CA ALA A 54 21.27 -0.73 -6.05
C ALA A 54 21.21 0.71 -5.52
N ASN A 55 22.36 1.36 -5.35
CA ASN A 55 22.39 2.79 -5.01
C ASN A 55 21.79 3.64 -6.13
N LEU A 56 22.13 3.41 -7.40
CA LEU A 56 21.54 4.14 -8.54
C LEU A 56 20.01 3.97 -8.61
N VAL A 57 19.51 2.75 -8.42
CA VAL A 57 18.07 2.45 -8.42
C VAL A 57 17.37 3.15 -7.25
N TYR A 58 17.93 3.02 -6.05
CA TYR A 58 17.37 3.64 -4.86
C TYR A 58 17.35 5.17 -4.96
N ASP A 59 18.42 5.79 -5.47
CA ASP A 59 18.50 7.23 -5.63
C ASP A 59 17.47 7.75 -6.64
N ALA A 60 17.22 7.00 -7.72
CA ALA A 60 16.15 7.32 -8.68
C ALA A 60 14.76 7.22 -8.06
N ILE A 61 14.46 6.15 -7.31
CA ILE A 61 13.21 5.97 -6.56
C ILE A 61 13.01 7.11 -5.56
N LYS A 62 14.02 7.38 -4.74
CA LYS A 62 14.01 8.44 -3.74
C LYS A 62 13.83 9.81 -4.37
N GLY A 63 14.50 10.08 -5.48
CA GLY A 63 14.35 11.32 -6.24
C GLY A 63 12.91 11.52 -6.70
N ASN A 64 12.32 10.49 -7.32
CA ASN A 64 10.96 10.56 -7.83
C ASN A 64 9.91 10.67 -6.71
N TYR A 65 10.02 9.86 -5.66
CA TYR A 65 9.14 9.94 -4.48
C TYR A 65 9.11 11.35 -3.88
N ASN A 66 10.29 11.95 -3.64
CA ASN A 66 10.36 13.30 -3.06
C ASN A 66 9.82 14.38 -4.00
N CYS A 67 9.93 14.17 -5.31
CA CYS A 67 9.39 15.07 -6.32
C CYS A 67 7.84 15.04 -6.31
N LEU A 68 7.26 13.84 -6.33
CA LEU A 68 5.81 13.63 -6.21
C LEU A 68 5.25 14.21 -4.92
N SER A 69 5.89 13.95 -3.77
CA SER A 69 5.43 14.47 -2.48
C SER A 69 5.43 16.01 -2.43
N LYS A 70 6.44 16.66 -3.04
CA LYS A 70 6.47 18.12 -3.18
C LYS A 70 5.36 18.64 -4.09
N ALA A 71 5.07 17.94 -5.20
CA ALA A 71 3.97 18.30 -6.08
C ALA A 71 2.62 18.19 -5.36
N ALA A 72 2.41 17.10 -4.63
CA ALA A 72 1.20 16.86 -3.85
C ALA A 72 0.96 17.92 -2.77
N ALA A 73 2.02 18.38 -2.09
CA ALA A 73 1.91 19.44 -1.10
C ALA A 73 1.28 20.73 -1.67
N ASN A 74 1.51 21.05 -2.94
CA ASN A 74 0.93 22.24 -3.59
C ASN A 74 -0.58 22.10 -3.85
N LEU A 75 -1.11 20.88 -3.94
CA LEU A 75 -2.53 20.61 -4.18
C LEU A 75 -3.40 20.87 -2.95
N THR A 76 -2.79 20.81 -1.75
CA THR A 76 -3.48 20.94 -0.45
C THR A 76 -4.08 22.32 -0.17
N THR A 77 -3.75 23.33 -0.98
CA THR A 77 -4.19 24.73 -0.78
C THR A 77 -5.70 24.94 -0.95
N ARG A 78 -6.38 24.03 -1.66
CA ARG A 78 -7.83 24.13 -1.91
C ARG A 78 -8.64 23.15 -1.08
N PHE A 79 -8.09 21.95 -0.92
CA PHE A 79 -8.75 20.82 -0.29
C PHE A 79 -7.67 19.85 0.19
N LYS A 80 -7.89 19.25 1.35
CA LYS A 80 -6.99 18.27 1.93
C LYS A 80 -7.84 17.09 2.40
N PRO A 81 -7.89 15.99 1.64
CA PRO A 81 -8.79 14.88 1.95
C PRO A 81 -8.40 14.20 3.25
N VAL A 82 -9.38 13.89 4.09
CA VAL A 82 -9.23 13.01 5.25
C VAL A 82 -9.32 11.57 4.78
N VAL A 83 -8.30 10.77 5.12
CA VAL A 83 -8.09 9.43 4.59
C VAL A 83 -8.06 8.43 5.75
N ALA A 84 -8.86 7.38 5.62
CA ALA A 84 -8.89 6.27 6.55
C ALA A 84 -8.40 4.98 5.90
N TRP A 85 -7.43 4.34 6.54
CA TRP A 85 -7.16 2.92 6.31
C TRP A 85 -8.00 2.11 7.29
N VAL A 86 -8.85 1.22 6.79
CA VAL A 86 -9.77 0.42 7.62
C VAL A 86 -9.55 -1.06 7.39
N ASP A 87 -9.66 -1.85 8.46
CA ASP A 87 -9.62 -3.31 8.41
C ASP A 87 -10.80 -3.89 9.16
N TYR A 88 -11.40 -4.94 8.60
CA TYR A 88 -12.42 -5.74 9.26
C TYR A 88 -11.90 -7.14 9.56
N ASN A 89 -12.02 -7.57 10.81
CA ASN A 89 -11.66 -8.92 11.22
C ASN A 89 -12.64 -9.45 12.26
N GLN A 90 -13.36 -10.53 11.93
CA GLN A 90 -14.23 -11.27 12.85
C GLN A 90 -15.19 -10.39 13.68
N GLY A 91 -15.89 -9.46 13.03
CA GLY A 91 -16.84 -8.57 13.71
C GLY A 91 -16.21 -7.33 14.33
N MET A 92 -14.93 -7.06 14.08
CA MET A 92 -14.25 -5.87 14.57
C MET A 92 -13.77 -5.02 13.40
N TRP A 93 -14.16 -3.75 13.37
CA TRP A 93 -13.56 -2.72 12.52
C TRP A 93 -12.40 -2.05 13.24
N THR A 94 -11.34 -1.69 12.52
CA THR A 94 -10.15 -1.02 13.06
C THR A 94 -9.65 0.05 12.09
N PHE A 95 -9.30 1.23 12.59
CA PHE A 95 -8.50 2.19 11.84
C PHE A 95 -7.02 1.82 11.93
N SER A 96 -6.40 1.56 10.79
CA SER A 96 -4.98 1.20 10.71
C SER A 96 -4.08 2.39 10.99
N ARG A 97 -3.05 2.16 11.81
CA ARG A 97 -2.06 3.16 12.21
C ARG A 97 -0.63 2.72 11.91
N GLU A 98 -0.44 1.92 10.87
CA GLU A 98 0.92 1.56 10.44
C GLU A 98 1.65 2.82 9.95
N ASP A 99 2.77 3.17 10.59
CA ASP A 99 3.54 4.40 10.35
C ASP A 99 3.75 4.73 8.86
N TYR A 100 4.09 3.72 8.05
CA TYR A 100 4.38 3.95 6.63
C TYR A 100 3.11 4.27 5.82
N LYS A 101 1.94 3.76 6.22
CA LYS A 101 0.65 4.08 5.58
C LYS A 101 0.24 5.50 5.94
N LEU A 102 0.39 5.89 7.20
CA LEU A 102 0.15 7.27 7.64
C LEU A 102 1.11 8.26 6.96
N LYS A 103 2.36 7.84 6.75
CA LYS A 103 3.37 8.61 6.01
C LYS A 103 3.01 8.74 4.54
N TYR A 104 2.53 7.69 3.90
CA TYR A 104 2.04 7.73 2.52
C TYR A 104 0.89 8.74 2.35
N VAL A 105 -0.12 8.70 3.24
CA VAL A 105 -1.24 9.66 3.22
C VAL A 105 -0.72 11.09 3.32
N SER A 106 0.17 11.36 4.28
CA SER A 106 0.74 12.69 4.50
C SER A 106 1.55 13.17 3.29
N ASP A 107 2.36 12.29 2.70
CA ASP A 107 3.21 12.61 1.55
C ASP A 107 2.41 12.80 0.26
N ALA A 108 1.25 12.15 0.14
CA ALA A 108 0.30 12.31 -0.96
C ALA A 108 -0.59 13.57 -0.81
N GLY A 109 -0.40 14.37 0.24
CA GLY A 109 -1.20 15.58 0.48
C GLY A 109 -2.55 15.33 1.16
N GLY A 110 -2.77 14.14 1.72
CA GLY A 110 -3.93 13.83 2.54
C GLY A 110 -3.72 14.16 4.03
N GLU A 111 -4.79 14.01 4.80
CA GLU A 111 -4.81 14.07 6.26
C GLU A 111 -5.23 12.70 6.81
N ASN A 112 -4.52 12.18 7.81
CA ASN A 112 -4.94 10.95 8.48
C ASN A 112 -6.08 11.26 9.45
N VAL A 113 -6.99 10.30 9.66
CA VAL A 113 -7.98 10.37 10.74
C VAL A 113 -7.28 10.65 12.07
N ASP A 114 -7.79 11.63 12.82
CA ASP A 114 -7.20 12.03 14.09
C ASP A 114 -7.24 10.87 15.10
N GLU A 115 -6.06 10.60 15.65
CA GLU A 115 -5.82 9.51 16.58
C GLU A 115 -6.47 9.70 17.95
N THR A 116 -6.77 10.95 18.32
CA THR A 116 -7.35 11.32 19.62
C THR A 116 -8.86 11.09 19.67
N ILE A 117 -9.52 11.06 18.50
CA ILE A 117 -10.96 10.85 18.37
C ILE A 117 -11.31 9.44 17.89
N SER A 118 -10.33 8.67 17.42
CA SER A 118 -10.55 7.28 17.01
C SER A 118 -10.09 6.30 18.08
N ASN A 119 -10.97 5.39 18.49
CA ASN A 119 -10.59 4.16 19.16
C ASN A 119 -9.89 3.22 18.17
N HIS A 120 -9.11 2.27 18.70
CA HIS A 120 -8.39 1.30 17.89
C HIS A 120 -9.32 0.28 17.25
N SER A 121 -10.41 -0.12 17.91
CA SER A 121 -11.34 -1.10 17.37
C SER A 121 -12.80 -0.85 17.76
N TYR A 122 -13.72 -1.29 16.89
CA TYR A 122 -15.17 -1.10 16.99
C TYR A 122 -15.87 -2.44 16.73
N ASN A 123 -16.67 -2.91 17.68
CA ASN A 123 -17.37 -4.19 17.59
C ASN A 123 -18.73 -4.02 16.92
N VAL A 124 -18.96 -4.73 15.81
CA VAL A 124 -20.22 -4.66 15.06
C VAL A 124 -21.44 -5.14 15.85
N SER A 125 -21.23 -5.92 16.91
CA SER A 125 -22.30 -6.35 17.81
C SER A 125 -22.66 -5.30 18.87
N ASN A 126 -21.86 -4.23 19.00
CA ASN A 126 -22.12 -3.11 19.90
C ASN A 126 -22.66 -1.90 19.10
N PRO A 127 -23.94 -1.52 19.27
CA PRO A 127 -24.50 -0.36 18.58
C PRO A 127 -23.74 0.95 18.83
N ASP A 128 -23.27 1.17 20.06
CA ASP A 128 -22.54 2.40 20.40
C ASP A 128 -21.19 2.48 19.66
N ASP A 129 -20.48 1.35 19.54
CA ASP A 129 -19.23 1.28 18.76
C ASP A 129 -19.50 1.59 17.28
N MET A 130 -20.62 1.12 16.73
CA MET A 130 -20.96 1.37 15.33
C MET A 130 -21.39 2.81 15.10
N ASP A 131 -22.15 3.41 16.02
CA ASP A 131 -22.49 4.84 15.96
C ASP A 131 -21.21 5.71 15.98
N ASP A 132 -20.24 5.38 16.85
CA ASP A 132 -18.93 6.07 16.89
C ASP A 132 -18.13 5.84 15.60
N PHE A 133 -18.09 4.61 15.08
CA PHE A 133 -17.39 4.26 13.85
C PHE A 133 -17.96 5.01 12.64
N TYR A 134 -19.30 5.05 12.51
CA TYR A 134 -19.97 5.79 11.47
C TYR A 134 -19.75 7.30 11.61
N ALA A 135 -19.80 7.84 12.83
CA ALA A 135 -19.53 9.26 13.06
C ALA A 135 -18.12 9.67 12.60
N LEU A 136 -17.12 8.80 12.77
CA LEU A 136 -15.77 9.02 12.25
C LEU A 136 -15.71 8.91 10.73
N LEU A 137 -16.44 7.99 10.11
CA LEU A 137 -16.46 7.86 8.65
C LEU A 137 -17.24 8.99 7.95
N CYS A 138 -18.14 9.68 8.65
CA CYS A 138 -18.81 10.88 8.14
C CYS A 138 -17.86 12.05 7.83
N ILE A 139 -16.65 12.06 8.40
CA ILE A 139 -15.63 13.09 8.12
C ILE A 139 -14.53 12.61 7.16
N VAL A 140 -14.64 11.37 6.65
CA VAL A 140 -13.63 10.74 5.79
C VAL A 140 -14.00 10.91 4.32
N ASP A 141 -13.09 11.49 3.56
CA ASP A 141 -13.22 11.70 2.12
C ASP A 141 -12.80 10.47 1.30
N VAL A 142 -11.83 9.70 1.82
CA VAL A 142 -11.24 8.54 1.14
C VAL A 142 -11.10 7.38 2.10
N VAL A 143 -11.68 6.24 1.75
CA VAL A 143 -11.52 4.98 2.50
C VAL A 143 -10.66 4.02 1.71
N ILE A 144 -9.62 3.50 2.36
CA ILE A 144 -8.79 2.42 1.86
C ILE A 144 -9.04 1.20 2.75
N ASP A 145 -9.80 0.26 2.20
CA ASP A 145 -10.10 -1.01 2.85
C ASP A 145 -8.94 -1.99 2.65
N GLN A 146 -8.40 -2.45 3.76
CA GLN A 146 -7.32 -3.42 3.79
C GLN A 146 -7.72 -4.79 4.32
N THR A 147 -9.02 -5.00 4.54
CA THR A 147 -9.59 -6.25 5.02
C THR A 147 -9.01 -7.44 4.25
N PHE A 148 -8.48 -8.40 5.00
CA PHE A 148 -7.93 -9.63 4.43
C PHE A 148 -9.00 -10.38 3.62
N ALA A 149 -8.68 -10.65 2.36
CA ALA A 149 -9.54 -11.40 1.45
C ALA A 149 -8.78 -12.63 0.95
N PRO A 150 -9.21 -13.87 1.26
CA PRO A 150 -8.59 -15.09 0.74
C PRO A 150 -8.64 -15.16 -0.79
N GLU A 151 -9.74 -14.67 -1.36
CA GLU A 151 -9.99 -14.55 -2.80
C GLU A 151 -10.22 -13.06 -3.13
N PRO A 152 -9.15 -12.26 -3.39
CA PRO A 152 -9.26 -10.83 -3.66
C PRO A 152 -10.24 -10.46 -4.77
N ALA A 153 -10.35 -11.31 -5.80
CA ALA A 153 -11.27 -11.11 -6.92
C ALA A 153 -12.75 -11.11 -6.51
N GLU A 154 -13.11 -11.85 -5.45
CA GLU A 154 -14.48 -11.94 -4.95
C GLU A 154 -14.82 -10.83 -3.96
N TYR A 155 -13.82 -10.09 -3.45
CA TYR A 155 -14.06 -8.95 -2.57
C TYR A 155 -14.50 -7.73 -3.38
N THR A 156 -15.76 -7.31 -3.18
CA THR A 156 -16.41 -6.23 -3.93
C THR A 156 -16.97 -5.14 -3.00
N LEU A 157 -17.58 -4.10 -3.58
CA LEU A 157 -18.36 -3.12 -2.83
C LEU A 157 -19.40 -3.79 -1.93
N LEU A 158 -20.11 -4.82 -2.43
CA LEU A 158 -21.13 -5.52 -1.64
C LEU A 158 -20.51 -6.19 -0.41
N THR A 159 -19.34 -6.81 -0.55
CA THR A 159 -18.63 -7.41 0.59
C THR A 159 -18.28 -6.36 1.65
N PHE A 160 -17.81 -5.18 1.22
CA PHE A 160 -17.53 -4.07 2.14
C PHE A 160 -18.81 -3.61 2.85
N LEU A 161 -19.87 -3.33 2.10
CA LEU A 161 -21.15 -2.84 2.62
C LEU A 161 -21.83 -3.84 3.57
N ASP A 162 -21.76 -5.14 3.26
CA ASP A 162 -22.29 -6.20 4.12
C ASP A 162 -21.55 -6.27 5.46
N ASN A 163 -20.22 -6.17 5.46
CA ASN A 163 -19.42 -6.10 6.69
C ASN A 163 -19.64 -4.79 7.45
N PHE A 164 -19.99 -3.73 6.72
CA PHE A 164 -20.22 -2.39 7.24
C PHE A 164 -21.68 -2.19 7.70
N TYR A 165 -22.58 -3.15 7.46
CA TYR A 165 -24.01 -3.10 7.82
C TYR A 165 -24.74 -1.84 7.31
N VAL A 166 -24.36 -1.35 6.13
CA VAL A 166 -25.04 -0.23 5.48
C VAL A 166 -25.39 -0.57 4.03
N SER A 167 -26.39 0.10 3.50
CA SER A 167 -26.74 0.05 2.09
C SER A 167 -25.85 0.97 1.24
N ASP A 168 -25.88 0.79 -0.07
CA ASP A 168 -25.12 1.58 -1.04
C ASP A 168 -25.61 3.04 -1.16
N ASP A 169 -26.80 3.36 -0.65
CA ASP A 169 -27.35 4.71 -0.55
C ASP A 169 -27.00 5.43 0.77
N ALA A 170 -26.13 4.85 1.59
CA ALA A 170 -25.66 5.48 2.82
C ALA A 170 -24.94 6.82 2.53
N ASN A 171 -25.26 7.84 3.32
CA ASN A 171 -24.82 9.22 3.11
C ASN A 171 -23.42 9.49 3.68
N PHE A 172 -22.42 8.75 3.19
CA PHE A 172 -21.01 8.99 3.48
C PHE A 172 -20.33 9.64 2.27
N ASP A 173 -19.53 10.68 2.51
CA ASP A 173 -18.85 11.43 1.43
C ASP A 173 -17.96 10.53 0.56
N PHE A 174 -17.24 9.58 1.18
CA PHE A 174 -16.43 8.62 0.42
C PHE A 174 -17.28 7.68 -0.47
N LEU A 175 -18.52 7.34 -0.11
CA LEU A 175 -19.40 6.53 -0.97
C LEU A 175 -19.99 7.37 -2.10
N ILE A 176 -20.49 8.56 -1.76
CA ILE A 176 -21.07 9.50 -2.73
C ILE A 176 -20.05 9.88 -3.80
N ASN A 177 -18.81 10.15 -3.38
CA ASN A 177 -17.71 10.50 -4.28
C ASN A 177 -17.01 9.27 -4.89
N GLN A 178 -17.50 8.05 -4.62
CA GLN A 178 -16.93 6.78 -5.09
C GLN A 178 -15.42 6.64 -4.78
N SER A 179 -15.02 7.04 -3.58
CA SER A 179 -13.64 7.00 -3.08
C SER A 179 -13.44 5.88 -2.05
N LEU A 180 -13.78 4.66 -2.47
CA LEU A 180 -13.58 3.43 -1.71
C LEU A 180 -12.63 2.50 -2.47
N TRP A 181 -11.48 2.23 -1.88
CA TRP A 181 -10.34 1.64 -2.56
C TRP A 181 -9.81 0.41 -1.84
N ARG A 182 -9.23 -0.51 -2.60
CA ARG A 182 -8.45 -1.64 -2.08
C ARG A 182 -7.08 -1.70 -2.71
N TYR A 183 -6.11 -2.18 -1.94
CA TYR A 183 -4.68 -2.25 -2.28
C TYR A 183 -4.27 -3.53 -3.01
N ASP A 184 -5.26 -4.34 -3.41
CA ASP A 184 -5.12 -5.68 -3.98
C ASP A 184 -5.33 -5.70 -5.50
N LYS A 185 -5.11 -4.57 -6.21
CA LYS A 185 -5.32 -4.52 -7.66
C LYS A 185 -4.48 -5.55 -8.41
N ARG A 186 -3.25 -5.80 -7.97
CA ARG A 186 -2.30 -6.70 -8.64
C ARG A 186 -2.11 -7.98 -7.82
N VAL A 187 -2.49 -9.11 -8.40
CA VAL A 187 -2.44 -10.43 -7.74
C VAL A 187 -1.65 -11.46 -8.54
N GLN A 188 -0.83 -12.27 -7.86
CA GLN A 188 -0.15 -13.45 -8.39
C GLN A 188 -0.86 -14.71 -7.88
N ASN A 189 -1.00 -15.73 -8.74
CA ASN A 189 -1.63 -17.01 -8.38
C ASN A 189 -2.99 -16.84 -7.66
N SER A 190 -3.79 -15.88 -8.12
CA SER A 190 -5.12 -15.51 -7.61
C SER A 190 -5.19 -14.86 -6.21
N SER A 191 -4.21 -15.04 -5.32
CA SER A 191 -4.30 -14.58 -3.92
C SER A 191 -3.07 -13.84 -3.37
N ILE A 192 -1.92 -13.91 -4.03
CA ILE A 192 -0.68 -13.27 -3.54
C ILE A 192 -0.64 -11.82 -4.02
N LEU A 193 -0.69 -10.86 -3.10
CA LEU A 193 -0.74 -9.44 -3.46
C LEU A 193 0.64 -8.89 -3.84
N ASP A 194 0.73 -8.19 -4.97
CA ASP A 194 1.94 -7.43 -5.36
C ASP A 194 2.25 -6.29 -4.38
N TRP A 195 1.32 -5.97 -3.48
CA TRP A 195 1.54 -5.02 -2.39
C TRP A 195 2.72 -5.40 -1.48
N TYR A 196 2.93 -6.69 -1.26
CA TYR A 196 4.01 -7.16 -0.39
C TYR A 196 5.35 -7.33 -1.12
N ASP A 197 5.41 -6.99 -2.42
CA ASP A 197 6.60 -7.10 -3.26
C ASP A 197 6.84 -5.80 -4.06
N GLY A 198 6.04 -5.58 -5.11
CA GLY A 198 6.11 -4.41 -5.99
C GLY A 198 5.95 -3.09 -5.24
N ALA A 199 4.99 -2.97 -4.33
CA ALA A 199 4.76 -1.72 -3.60
C ALA A 199 5.86 -1.40 -2.57
N ILE A 200 6.58 -2.42 -2.07
CA ILE A 200 7.77 -2.26 -1.23
C ILE A 200 8.94 -1.73 -2.07
N SER A 201 9.14 -2.32 -3.26
CA SER A 201 10.27 -2.00 -4.12
C SER A 201 10.10 -0.69 -4.90
N GLN A 202 8.85 -0.26 -5.16
CA GLN A 202 8.52 0.95 -5.91
C GLN A 202 7.50 1.83 -5.18
N PRO A 203 7.87 2.39 -4.02
CA PRO A 203 6.96 3.22 -3.20
C PRO A 203 6.51 4.50 -3.91
N GLN A 204 7.26 4.98 -4.90
CA GLN A 204 6.88 6.14 -5.71
C GLN A 204 5.60 5.89 -6.53
N LEU A 205 5.34 4.64 -6.94
CA LEU A 205 4.11 4.28 -7.64
C LEU A 205 2.90 4.24 -6.70
N VAL A 206 3.10 3.74 -5.47
CA VAL A 206 2.07 3.80 -4.42
C VAL A 206 1.71 5.26 -4.10
N LEU A 207 2.73 6.11 -3.98
CA LEU A 207 2.52 7.54 -3.73
C LEU A 207 1.78 8.22 -4.88
N ALA A 208 2.16 7.93 -6.14
CA ALA A 208 1.47 8.46 -7.31
C ALA A 208 0.00 8.00 -7.39
N ASP A 209 -0.27 6.73 -7.09
CA ASP A 209 -1.65 6.23 -7.00
C ASP A 209 -2.47 7.01 -5.97
N LEU A 210 -1.92 7.22 -4.76
CA LEU A 210 -2.61 7.96 -3.71
C LEU A 210 -2.85 9.42 -4.09
N ILE A 211 -1.90 10.08 -4.75
CA ILE A 211 -2.08 11.44 -5.26
C ILE A 211 -3.24 11.49 -6.25
N GLU A 212 -3.32 10.55 -7.19
CA GLU A 212 -4.43 10.48 -8.15
C GLU A 212 -5.76 10.12 -7.47
N MET A 213 -5.76 9.28 -6.43
CA MET A 213 -6.96 8.98 -5.64
C MET A 213 -7.47 10.21 -4.88
N PHE A 214 -6.56 11.04 -4.35
CA PHE A 214 -6.88 12.22 -3.55
C PHE A 214 -7.24 13.43 -4.40
N PHE A 215 -6.61 13.54 -5.58
CA PHE A 215 -6.74 14.66 -6.51
C PHE A 215 -6.90 14.13 -7.95
N PRO A 216 -8.05 13.53 -8.28
CA PRO A 216 -8.23 12.82 -9.54
C PRO A 216 -8.09 13.76 -10.75
N THR A 217 -7.19 13.40 -11.64
CA THR A 217 -6.98 14.06 -12.95
C THR A 217 -7.55 13.24 -14.10
N GLY A 218 -7.70 11.93 -13.91
CA GLY A 218 -8.06 10.94 -14.91
C GLY A 218 -6.91 10.55 -15.85
N ASN A 219 -5.71 11.10 -15.66
CA ASN A 219 -4.59 10.94 -16.59
C ASN A 219 -3.53 9.92 -16.13
N TYR A 220 -3.61 9.46 -14.88
CA TYR A 220 -2.66 8.52 -14.32
C TYR A 220 -3.32 7.15 -14.07
N PRO A 221 -2.84 6.07 -14.72
CA PRO A 221 -3.36 4.73 -14.48
C PRO A 221 -2.81 4.17 -13.16
N LEU A 222 -3.69 3.93 -12.19
CA LEU A 222 -3.31 3.36 -10.89
C LEU A 222 -2.64 1.98 -11.02
N THR A 223 -1.62 1.74 -10.20
CA THR A 223 -0.83 0.50 -10.20
C THR A 223 -1.35 -0.52 -9.18
N PHE A 224 -1.44 -0.15 -7.91
CA PHE A 224 -1.71 -1.05 -6.77
C PHE A 224 -3.12 -0.93 -6.22
N PHE A 225 -3.79 0.21 -6.43
CA PHE A 225 -5.14 0.44 -5.92
C PHE A 225 -6.21 0.23 -6.99
N ARG A 226 -7.30 -0.45 -6.61
CA ARG A 226 -8.53 -0.57 -7.38
C ARG A 226 -9.70 0.10 -6.67
N ASN A 227 -10.60 0.70 -7.42
CA ASN A 227 -11.80 1.35 -6.91
C ASN A 227 -12.98 0.37 -6.86
N ILE A 228 -13.33 -0.13 -5.67
CA ILE A 228 -14.44 -1.08 -5.57
C ILE A 228 -15.81 -0.40 -5.67
N ALA A 229 -15.93 0.89 -5.34
CA ALA A 229 -17.14 1.67 -5.58
C ALA A 229 -17.45 1.89 -7.07
N LYS A 230 -16.43 1.75 -7.94
CA LYS A 230 -16.57 1.73 -9.41
C LYS A 230 -16.53 0.31 -9.99
N HIS A 231 -16.66 -0.71 -9.13
CA HIS A 231 -16.62 -2.13 -9.51
C HIS A 231 -15.34 -2.55 -10.24
N GLU A 232 -14.21 -1.92 -9.94
CA GLU A 232 -12.93 -2.36 -10.47
C GLU A 232 -12.52 -3.72 -9.88
N GLY A 233 -12.12 -4.65 -10.76
CA GLY A 233 -11.60 -5.96 -10.39
C GLY A 233 -10.10 -5.95 -10.16
N VAL A 234 -9.58 -7.12 -9.79
CA VAL A 234 -8.13 -7.38 -9.74
C VAL A 234 -7.58 -7.68 -11.13
N ILE A 235 -6.27 -7.52 -11.30
CA ILE A 235 -5.50 -7.96 -12.46
C ILE A 235 -4.51 -9.03 -12.03
N THR A 236 -4.48 -10.13 -12.79
CA THR A 236 -3.48 -11.18 -12.60
C THR A 236 -2.17 -10.74 -13.21
N ILE A 237 -1.10 -10.82 -12.42
CA ILE A 237 0.27 -10.61 -12.88
C ILE A 237 1.02 -11.94 -12.83
N GLY A 238 1.79 -12.20 -13.87
CA GLY A 238 2.58 -13.42 -14.03
C GLY A 238 3.78 -13.21 -14.93
N PRO A 239 4.58 -14.26 -15.20
CA PRO A 239 5.76 -14.16 -16.05
C PRO A 239 5.46 -13.62 -17.45
N GLU A 240 4.28 -13.90 -17.99
CA GLU A 240 3.77 -13.38 -19.27
C GLU A 240 3.54 -11.86 -19.27
N SER A 241 3.38 -11.25 -18.09
CA SER A 241 3.27 -9.80 -17.93
C SER A 241 4.64 -9.10 -17.93
N CYS A 242 5.74 -9.86 -17.92
CA CYS A 242 7.09 -9.31 -17.98
C CYS A 242 7.52 -9.06 -19.44
N ASN A 243 7.37 -7.82 -19.90
CA ASN A 243 7.85 -7.38 -21.22
C ASN A 243 9.37 -7.14 -21.29
N ARG A 244 10.13 -7.54 -20.25
CA ARG A 244 11.58 -7.32 -20.14
C ARG A 244 12.33 -8.63 -20.02
N SER A 245 13.56 -8.65 -20.52
CA SER A 245 14.47 -9.77 -20.29
C SER A 245 14.83 -9.88 -18.81
N THR A 246 14.81 -11.10 -18.27
CA THR A 246 15.30 -11.41 -16.92
C THR A 246 16.82 -11.22 -16.79
N SER A 247 17.54 -11.11 -17.91
CA SER A 247 18.98 -10.81 -17.93
C SER A 247 19.31 -9.32 -17.77
N VAL A 248 18.30 -8.43 -17.78
CA VAL A 248 18.49 -6.99 -17.66
C VAL A 248 17.97 -6.52 -16.30
N PRO A 249 18.79 -5.81 -15.50
CA PRO A 249 18.33 -5.21 -14.25
C PRO A 249 17.11 -4.31 -14.47
N LEU A 250 16.13 -4.36 -13.56
CA LEU A 250 14.97 -3.46 -13.63
C LEU A 250 15.44 -2.03 -13.34
N ASP A 251 15.11 -1.08 -14.22
CA ASP A 251 15.09 0.34 -13.87
C ASP A 251 13.74 0.66 -13.21
N PRO A 252 13.73 1.49 -12.15
CA PRO A 252 12.48 1.87 -11.50
C PRO A 252 11.61 2.67 -12.47
N VAL A 253 10.30 2.48 -12.38
CA VAL A 253 9.36 3.30 -13.13
C VAL A 253 9.36 4.70 -12.52
N ILE A 254 9.55 5.71 -13.36
CA ILE A 254 9.55 7.12 -12.97
C ILE A 254 8.23 7.75 -13.40
N VAL A 255 7.52 8.34 -12.44
CA VAL A 255 6.26 9.07 -12.68
C VAL A 255 6.57 10.56 -12.80
N GLU A 256 5.86 11.28 -13.68
CA GLU A 256 6.02 12.72 -13.80
C GLU A 256 5.49 13.45 -12.54
N CYS A 257 6.18 14.52 -12.18
CA CYS A 257 5.72 15.56 -11.26
C CYS A 257 5.64 16.87 -12.06
#